data_AF-A0AAW6CLU5-F1
#
_entry.id   AF-A0AAW6CLU5-F1
#
_cell.length_a   1.000
_cell.length_b   1.000
_cell.length_c   1.000
_cell.angle_alpha   90.00
_cell.angle_beta   90.00
_cell.angle_gamma   90.00
#
_symmetry.space_group_name_H-M   'P 1'
#
loop_
_entity.id
_entity.type
_entity.pdbx_description
1 polymer ?
#
loop_
_entity_poly.entity_id
_entity_poly.type
_entity_poly.pdbx_seq_one_letter_code
_entity_poly.pdbx_strand_id
1 'polypeptide(L)'
;MKNLEEKQVKICSCAVIGQHPTRFKFKYNEYMTSCKRIKKRMHDVFVSLYQSGVRCFFVGGALGVDMWAGEILLDMQRQVEYRELDVVMVCPFPGHDVRWDPKSQARQRKLREGCAKVLMGSEHPGAEGYKKRTEYMMGQADYVVAVYDNDPKHYSGVETAIGIAEKRNLSIVLIHPDTGIINIVDHYRERHTD
;
A
#
# COMPACT_ATOMS: atom_id res chain seq x y z
N MET A 1 -20.04 6.97 39.77
CA MET A 1 -20.66 6.84 38.42
C MET A 1 -19.53 6.66 37.43
N LYS A 2 -19.52 5.53 36.71
CA LYS A 2 -18.44 5.13 35.80
C LYS A 2 -18.51 6.01 34.53
N ASN A 3 -17.48 6.80 34.25
CA ASN A 3 -17.23 7.30 32.90
C ASN A 3 -16.64 6.14 32.10
N LEU A 4 -17.50 5.44 31.33
CA LEU A 4 -17.02 4.66 30.20
C LEU A 4 -16.63 5.67 29.11
N GLU A 5 -15.37 6.05 29.06
CA GLU A 5 -14.79 6.51 27.81
C GLU A 5 -14.91 5.34 26.81
N GLU A 6 -15.73 5.53 25.78
CA GLU A 6 -15.71 4.68 24.59
C GLU A 6 -14.28 4.68 24.05
N LYS A 7 -13.48 3.67 24.42
CA LYS A 7 -12.19 3.41 23.77
C LYS A 7 -12.50 3.16 22.31
N GLN A 8 -12.32 4.19 21.49
CA GLN A 8 -12.46 4.09 20.04
C GLN A 8 -11.50 2.99 19.58
N VAL A 9 -12.07 1.86 19.13
CA VAL A 9 -11.28 0.72 18.65
C VAL A 9 -10.44 1.21 17.48
N LYS A 10 -9.13 1.32 17.69
CA LYS A 10 -8.20 1.71 16.64
C LYS A 10 -8.27 0.64 15.55
N ILE A 11 -8.78 1.00 14.37
CA ILE A 11 -8.78 0.12 13.21
C ILE A 11 -7.32 -0.18 12.85
N CYS A 12 -6.96 -1.46 12.82
CA CYS A 12 -5.64 -1.88 12.40
C CYS A 12 -5.51 -1.71 10.87
N SER A 13 -4.43 -1.07 10.44
CA SER A 13 -4.27 -0.67 9.05
C SER A 13 -2.91 -1.04 8.45
N CYS A 14 -2.89 -1.15 7.13
CA CYS A 14 -1.69 -1.48 6.36
C CYS A 14 -1.47 -0.46 5.24
N ALA A 15 -0.25 0.05 5.10
CA ALA A 15 0.15 0.79 3.90
C ALA A 15 0.85 -0.14 2.91
N VAL A 16 0.47 -0.04 1.63
CA VAL A 16 1.13 -0.76 0.55
C VAL A 16 1.98 0.21 -0.25
N ILE A 17 3.24 -0.16 -0.50
CA ILE A 17 4.20 0.62 -1.26
C ILE A 17 4.96 -0.30 -2.22
N GLY A 18 5.50 0.26 -3.30
CA GLY A 18 6.40 -0.51 -4.14
C GLY A 18 6.98 0.27 -5.30
N GLN A 19 7.87 -0.38 -6.02
CA GLN A 19 8.61 0.23 -7.12
C GLN A 19 7.74 0.44 -8.36
N HIS A 20 8.14 1.40 -9.19
CA HIS A 20 7.49 1.71 -10.47
C HIS A 20 7.65 0.54 -11.47
N PRO A 21 6.71 0.30 -12.42
CA PRO A 21 6.78 -0.79 -13.38
C PRO A 21 8.14 -0.94 -14.08
N THR A 22 8.79 0.19 -14.39
CA THR A 22 10.08 0.23 -15.10
C THR A 22 11.22 -0.48 -14.37
N ARG A 23 11.14 -0.69 -13.04
CA ARG A 23 12.11 -1.49 -12.29
C ARG A 23 11.98 -2.98 -12.60
N PHE A 24 10.78 -3.48 -12.87
CA PHE A 24 10.58 -4.91 -13.07
C PHE A 24 11.08 -5.35 -14.44
N LYS A 25 11.63 -6.57 -14.55
CA LYS A 25 12.00 -7.17 -15.84
C LYS A 25 10.85 -7.20 -16.84
N PHE A 26 9.63 -7.37 -16.34
CA PHE A 26 8.41 -7.39 -17.15
C PHE A 26 7.88 -6.00 -17.51
N LYS A 27 8.41 -4.91 -16.92
CA LYS A 27 7.98 -3.54 -17.14
C LYS A 27 6.45 -3.40 -16.99
N TYR A 28 5.76 -3.03 -18.08
CA TYR A 28 4.30 -2.89 -18.14
C TYR A 28 3.58 -4.16 -18.61
N ASN A 29 4.30 -5.23 -18.95
CA ASN A 29 3.71 -6.49 -19.42
C ASN A 29 3.23 -7.34 -18.22
N GLU A 30 2.02 -7.07 -17.76
CA GLU A 30 1.40 -7.75 -16.62
C GLU A 30 0.99 -9.21 -16.91
N TYR A 31 1.08 -9.68 -18.17
CA TYR A 31 0.78 -11.07 -18.52
C TYR A 31 1.92 -12.04 -18.19
N MET A 32 3.12 -11.52 -17.96
CA MET A 32 4.28 -12.34 -17.61
C MET A 32 4.07 -13.06 -16.27
N THR A 33 4.56 -14.30 -16.20
CA THR A 33 4.46 -15.14 -14.99
C THR A 33 5.09 -14.49 -13.76
N SER A 34 6.14 -13.68 -13.94
CA SER A 34 6.76 -12.89 -12.89
C SER A 34 5.81 -11.84 -12.29
N CYS A 35 5.07 -11.09 -13.13
CA CYS A 35 4.07 -10.14 -12.63
C CYS A 35 2.95 -10.86 -11.88
N LYS A 36 2.42 -11.94 -12.47
CA LYS A 36 1.37 -12.77 -11.84
C LYS A 36 1.82 -13.32 -10.48
N ARG A 37 3.09 -13.74 -10.35
CA ARG A 37 3.67 -14.19 -9.09
C ARG A 37 3.66 -13.10 -8.03
N ILE A 38 4.10 -11.88 -8.36
CA ILE A 38 4.09 -10.76 -7.40
C ILE A 38 2.66 -10.40 -6.98
N LYS A 39 1.72 -10.32 -7.93
CA LYS A 39 0.30 -10.10 -7.62
C LYS A 39 -0.26 -11.17 -6.70
N LYS A 40 0.05 -12.45 -6.97
CA LYS A 40 -0.35 -13.56 -6.07
C LYS A 40 0.26 -13.41 -4.67
N ARG A 41 1.54 -13.05 -4.56
CA ARG A 41 2.19 -12.85 -3.26
C ARG A 41 1.55 -11.70 -2.47
N MET A 42 1.23 -10.58 -3.13
CA MET A 42 0.50 -9.49 -2.49
C MET A 42 -0.87 -9.95 -2.00
N HIS A 43 -1.65 -10.65 -2.82
CA HIS A 43 -2.94 -11.21 -2.42
C HIS A 43 -2.81 -12.13 -1.19
N ASP A 44 -1.89 -13.10 -1.22
CA ASP A 44 -1.69 -14.05 -0.10
C ASP A 44 -1.29 -13.31 1.21
N VAL A 45 -0.51 -12.23 1.10
CA VAL A 45 -0.16 -11.36 2.24
C VAL A 45 -1.36 -10.56 2.75
N PHE A 46 -2.16 -9.97 1.85
CA PHE A 46 -3.34 -9.19 2.24
C PHE A 46 -4.38 -10.06 2.96
N VAL A 47 -4.58 -11.31 2.50
CA VAL A 47 -5.44 -12.29 3.18
C VAL A 47 -4.92 -12.56 4.60
N SER A 48 -3.63 -12.83 4.75
CA SER A 48 -3.01 -13.07 6.07
C SER A 48 -3.16 -11.87 7.01
N LEU A 49 -2.96 -10.65 6.50
CA LEU A 49 -3.12 -9.42 7.27
C LEU A 49 -4.59 -9.18 7.67
N TYR A 50 -5.53 -9.45 6.76
CA TYR A 50 -6.95 -9.37 7.08
C TYR A 50 -7.35 -10.36 8.18
N GLN A 51 -6.87 -11.60 8.10
CA GLN A 51 -7.07 -12.61 9.16
C GLN A 51 -6.44 -12.19 10.49
N SER A 52 -5.37 -11.40 10.45
CA SER A 52 -4.70 -10.81 11.63
C SER A 52 -5.38 -9.55 12.17
N GLY A 53 -6.53 -9.14 11.60
CA GLY A 53 -7.33 -8.01 12.09
C GLY A 53 -7.14 -6.70 11.32
N VAL A 54 -6.33 -6.67 10.26
CA VAL A 54 -6.24 -5.48 9.39
C VAL A 54 -7.55 -5.30 8.65
N ARG A 55 -8.10 -4.08 8.69
CA ARG A 55 -9.35 -3.74 7.99
C ARG A 55 -9.22 -2.55 7.05
N CYS A 56 -8.16 -1.76 7.15
CA CYS A 56 -7.95 -0.61 6.26
C CYS A 56 -6.62 -0.72 5.53
N PHE A 57 -6.63 -0.60 4.21
CA PHE A 57 -5.44 -0.61 3.37
C PHE A 57 -5.25 0.72 2.66
N PHE A 58 -4.05 1.28 2.78
CA PHE A 58 -3.65 2.51 2.10
C PHE A 58 -2.82 2.21 0.85
N VAL A 59 -3.20 2.79 -0.29
CA VAL A 59 -2.45 2.71 -1.56
C VAL A 59 -2.12 4.10 -2.11
N GLY A 60 -0.97 4.25 -2.77
CA GLY A 60 -0.41 5.54 -3.19
C GLY A 60 -0.90 6.06 -4.55
N GLY A 61 -1.79 5.32 -5.21
CA GLY A 61 -2.45 5.74 -6.45
C GLY A 61 -1.55 5.89 -7.68
N ALA A 62 -0.31 5.37 -7.66
CA ALA A 62 0.59 5.38 -8.80
C ALA A 62 0.43 4.13 -9.71
N LEU A 63 1.15 4.09 -10.84
CA LEU A 63 1.29 2.89 -11.66
C LEU A 63 2.03 1.76 -10.93
N GLY A 64 1.88 0.54 -11.42
CA GLY A 64 2.62 -0.61 -10.91
C GLY A 64 2.03 -1.12 -9.61
N VAL A 65 2.87 -1.26 -8.58
CA VAL A 65 2.49 -1.91 -7.31
C VAL A 65 1.28 -1.24 -6.66
N ASP A 66 1.21 0.09 -6.65
CA ASP A 66 0.07 0.84 -6.12
C ASP A 66 -1.23 0.46 -6.84
N MET A 67 -1.23 0.46 -8.18
CA MET A 67 -2.38 0.08 -9.01
C MET A 67 -2.75 -1.39 -8.83
N TRP A 68 -1.76 -2.29 -8.86
CA TRP A 68 -2.00 -3.73 -8.72
C TRP A 68 -2.55 -4.08 -7.33
N ALA A 69 -2.01 -3.45 -6.27
CA ALA A 69 -2.49 -3.65 -4.92
C ALA A 69 -3.94 -3.15 -4.77
N GLY A 70 -4.23 -1.94 -5.26
CA GLY A 70 -5.60 -1.40 -5.26
C GLY A 70 -6.60 -2.33 -5.97
N GLU A 71 -6.24 -2.85 -7.15
CA GLU A 71 -7.09 -3.79 -7.89
C GLU A 71 -7.34 -5.08 -7.10
N ILE A 72 -6.28 -5.68 -6.54
CA ILE A 72 -6.39 -6.90 -5.73
C ILE A 72 -7.27 -6.67 -4.51
N LEU A 73 -7.08 -5.55 -3.79
CA LEU A 73 -7.82 -5.24 -2.57
C LEU A 73 -9.31 -4.99 -2.85
N LEU A 74 -9.64 -4.28 -3.93
CA LEU A 74 -11.03 -4.10 -4.34
C LEU A 74 -11.66 -5.41 -4.83
N ASP A 75 -10.89 -6.26 -5.51
CA ASP A 75 -11.34 -7.60 -5.89
C ASP A 75 -11.61 -8.47 -4.66
N MET A 76 -10.79 -8.36 -3.61
CA MET A 76 -11.03 -8.98 -2.30
C MET A 76 -12.30 -8.44 -1.66
N GLN A 77 -12.46 -7.11 -1.56
CA GLN A 77 -13.60 -6.45 -0.91
C GLN A 77 -14.96 -6.89 -1.47
N ARG A 78 -15.04 -7.26 -2.76
CA ARG A 78 -16.26 -7.79 -3.39
C ARG A 78 -16.67 -9.17 -2.90
N GLN A 79 -15.78 -9.90 -2.22
CA GLN A 79 -16.07 -11.21 -1.65
C GLN A 79 -16.68 -11.04 -0.26
N VAL A 80 -17.69 -11.85 0.05
CA VAL A 80 -18.47 -11.75 1.32
C VAL A 80 -17.58 -11.85 2.57
N GLU A 81 -16.48 -12.60 2.49
CA GLU A 81 -15.49 -12.79 3.56
C GLU A 81 -14.74 -11.49 3.91
N TYR A 82 -14.47 -10.63 2.93
CA TYR A 82 -13.63 -9.44 3.08
C TYR A 82 -14.43 -8.13 3.05
N ARG A 83 -15.74 -8.17 3.30
CA ARG A 83 -16.63 -7.00 3.18
C ARG A 83 -16.27 -5.83 4.11
N GLU A 84 -15.57 -6.12 5.22
CA GLU A 84 -15.12 -5.12 6.20
C GLU A 84 -13.77 -4.48 5.80
N LEU A 85 -13.18 -4.93 4.69
CA LEU A 85 -11.96 -4.34 4.15
C LEU A 85 -12.30 -3.00 3.51
N ASP A 86 -11.62 -1.94 3.94
CA ASP A 86 -11.63 -0.64 3.29
C ASP A 86 -10.32 -0.40 2.55
N VAL A 87 -10.43 0.25 1.38
CA VAL A 87 -9.28 0.76 0.62
C VAL A 87 -9.33 2.28 0.64
N VAL A 88 -8.25 2.90 1.11
CA VAL A 88 -8.03 4.34 1.07
C VAL A 88 -6.90 4.65 0.09
N MET A 89 -7.22 5.43 -0.93
CA MET A 89 -6.21 5.88 -1.88
C MET A 89 -5.67 7.25 -1.48
N VAL A 90 -4.36 7.39 -1.43
CA VAL A 90 -3.68 8.66 -1.18
C VAL A 90 -2.90 9.01 -2.45
N CYS A 91 -3.44 9.93 -3.24
CA CYS A 91 -2.78 10.43 -4.45
C CYS A 91 -1.78 11.54 -4.08
N PRO A 92 -0.68 11.74 -4.84
CA PRO A 92 0.29 12.78 -4.52
C PRO A 92 -0.29 14.20 -4.69
N PHE A 93 -1.04 14.44 -5.78
CA PHE A 93 -1.73 15.70 -6.08
C PHE A 93 -2.78 15.51 -7.19
N PRO A 94 -3.70 16.47 -7.38
CA PRO A 94 -4.67 16.45 -8.49
C PRO A 94 -3.98 16.44 -9.86
N GLY A 95 -4.38 15.52 -10.74
CA GLY A 95 -3.85 15.43 -12.11
C GLY A 95 -2.47 14.77 -12.24
N HIS A 96 -1.96 14.09 -11.21
CA HIS A 96 -0.70 13.34 -11.28
C HIS A 96 -0.66 12.25 -12.37
N ASP A 97 -1.83 11.78 -12.81
CA ASP A 97 -2.03 10.75 -13.83
C ASP A 97 -2.28 11.32 -15.25
N VAL A 98 -2.28 12.66 -15.44
CA VAL A 98 -2.65 13.30 -16.71
C VAL A 98 -1.78 12.88 -17.91
N ARG A 99 -0.54 12.46 -17.66
CA ARG A 99 0.41 12.02 -18.69
C ARG A 99 0.39 10.52 -18.95
N TRP A 100 -0.42 9.76 -18.22
CA TRP A 100 -0.49 8.31 -18.42
C TRP A 100 -1.28 7.96 -19.69
N ASP A 101 -1.09 6.75 -20.20
CA ASP A 101 -1.90 6.29 -21.32
C ASP A 101 -3.39 6.15 -20.93
N PRO A 102 -4.32 6.24 -21.90
CA PRO A 102 -5.76 6.22 -21.61
C PRO A 102 -6.24 4.99 -20.83
N LYS A 103 -5.62 3.82 -21.05
CA LYS A 103 -5.99 2.58 -20.36
C LYS A 103 -5.59 2.67 -18.88
N SER A 104 -4.40 3.17 -18.58
CA SER A 104 -3.95 3.39 -17.20
C SER A 104 -4.78 4.45 -16.47
N GLN A 105 -5.14 5.55 -17.13
CA GLN A 105 -6.04 6.55 -16.55
C GLN A 105 -7.44 5.97 -16.24
N ALA A 106 -7.96 5.12 -17.13
CA ALA A 106 -9.24 4.45 -16.92
C ALA A 106 -9.21 3.48 -15.73
N ARG A 107 -8.12 2.71 -15.58
CA ARG A 107 -7.91 1.85 -14.40
C ARG A 107 -7.88 2.67 -13.12
N GLN A 108 -7.15 3.80 -13.13
CA GLN A 108 -7.04 4.67 -11.97
C GLN A 108 -8.38 5.30 -11.57
N ARG A 109 -9.22 5.69 -12.53
CA ARG A 109 -10.58 6.17 -12.24
C ARG A 109 -11.43 5.10 -11.56
N LYS A 110 -11.43 3.86 -12.08
CA LYS A 110 -12.14 2.74 -11.46
C LYS A 110 -11.67 2.46 -10.04
N LEU A 111 -10.36 2.53 -9.78
CA LEU A 111 -9.83 2.38 -8.43
C LEU A 111 -10.35 3.48 -7.50
N ARG A 112 -10.32 4.74 -7.93
CA ARG A 112 -10.84 5.86 -7.14
C ARG A 112 -12.31 5.70 -6.78
N GLU A 113 -13.12 5.21 -7.71
CA GLU A 113 -14.56 4.96 -7.51
C GLU A 113 -14.83 3.83 -6.50
N GLY A 114 -13.97 2.82 -6.43
CA GLY A 114 -14.11 1.71 -5.48
C GLY A 114 -13.51 1.97 -4.10
N CYS A 115 -12.64 2.97 -3.95
CA CYS A 115 -12.03 3.30 -2.67
C CYS A 115 -13.04 3.96 -1.73
N ALA A 116 -13.01 3.58 -0.44
CA ALA A 116 -13.82 4.21 0.60
C ALA A 116 -13.49 5.70 0.75
N LYS A 117 -12.23 6.07 0.50
CA LYS A 117 -11.78 7.46 0.49
C LYS A 117 -10.64 7.67 -0.51
N VAL A 118 -10.63 8.85 -1.13
CA VAL A 118 -9.51 9.34 -1.92
C VAL A 118 -8.99 10.63 -1.28
N LEU A 119 -7.71 10.66 -0.96
CA LEU A 119 -7.00 11.76 -0.33
C LEU A 119 -5.90 12.30 -1.25
N MET A 120 -5.49 13.54 -1.00
CA MET A 120 -4.39 14.18 -1.70
C MET A 120 -3.27 14.51 -0.73
N GLY A 121 -2.03 14.19 -1.10
CA GLY A 121 -0.84 14.61 -0.34
C GLY A 121 -0.58 16.11 -0.45
N SER A 122 -0.92 16.72 -1.57
CA SER A 122 -0.82 18.16 -1.83
C SER A 122 -1.98 18.63 -2.69
N GLU A 123 -2.46 19.85 -2.45
CA GLU A 123 -3.46 20.51 -3.31
C GLU A 123 -2.85 20.95 -4.66
N HIS A 124 -1.53 21.11 -4.72
CA HIS A 124 -0.81 21.60 -5.89
C HIS A 124 0.19 20.56 -6.44
N PRO A 125 0.38 20.53 -7.77
CA PRO A 125 1.40 19.69 -8.41
C PRO A 125 2.82 19.99 -7.90
N GLY A 126 3.59 18.93 -7.64
CA GLY A 126 4.99 19.06 -7.23
C GLY A 126 5.54 17.84 -6.52
N ALA A 127 6.86 17.80 -6.37
CA ALA A 127 7.56 16.72 -5.67
C ALA A 127 7.09 16.55 -4.21
N GLU A 128 6.69 17.66 -3.57
CA GLU A 128 6.18 17.66 -2.20
C GLU A 128 4.95 16.76 -2.02
N GLY A 129 4.07 16.68 -3.02
CA GLY A 129 2.89 15.83 -2.96
C GLY A 129 3.23 14.34 -2.79
N TYR A 130 4.29 13.85 -3.44
CA TYR A 130 4.76 12.48 -3.28
C TYR A 130 5.31 12.20 -1.88
N LYS A 131 6.00 13.18 -1.30
CA LYS A 131 6.52 13.10 0.07
C LYS A 131 5.38 13.08 1.08
N LYS A 132 4.49 14.08 1.05
CA LYS A 132 3.33 14.19 1.96
C LYS A 132 2.41 12.98 1.87
N ARG A 133 2.17 12.47 0.66
CA ARG A 133 1.45 11.20 0.44
C ARG A 133 2.07 10.06 1.23
N THR A 134 3.38 9.87 1.10
CA THR A 134 4.12 8.78 1.73
C THR A 134 4.13 8.93 3.25
N GLU A 135 4.40 10.14 3.75
CA GLU A 135 4.37 10.45 5.19
C GLU A 135 2.99 10.19 5.79
N TYR A 136 1.91 10.59 5.11
CA TYR A 136 0.56 10.32 5.54
C TYR A 136 0.27 8.82 5.62
N MET A 137 0.55 8.07 4.55
CA MET A 137 0.31 6.62 4.50
C MET A 137 1.06 5.89 5.62
N MET A 138 2.34 6.20 5.80
CA MET A 138 3.12 5.63 6.88
C MET A 138 2.49 6.03 8.22
N GLY A 139 2.17 7.30 8.43
CA GLY A 139 1.54 7.83 9.64
C GLY A 139 0.30 7.07 10.11
N GLN A 140 -0.53 6.59 9.18
CA GLN A 140 -1.73 5.81 9.50
C GLN A 140 -1.45 4.32 9.77
N ALA A 141 -0.42 3.76 9.13
CA ALA A 141 -0.16 2.33 9.10
C ALA A 141 0.29 1.74 10.45
N ASP A 142 -0.18 0.52 10.73
CA ASP A 142 0.42 -0.40 11.70
C ASP A 142 1.32 -1.45 11.01
N TYR A 143 0.97 -1.81 9.76
CA TYR A 143 1.73 -2.72 8.90
C TYR A 143 2.16 -2.03 7.61
N VAL A 144 3.29 -2.44 7.04
CA VAL A 144 3.73 -2.01 5.72
C VAL A 144 3.97 -3.23 4.84
N VAL A 145 3.34 -3.29 3.67
CA VAL A 145 3.69 -4.26 2.63
C VAL A 145 4.47 -3.53 1.55
N ALA A 146 5.72 -3.91 1.34
CA ALA A 146 6.58 -3.30 0.33
C ALA A 146 7.03 -4.30 -0.71
N VAL A 147 6.80 -4.00 -1.99
CA VAL A 147 7.43 -4.72 -3.10
C VAL A 147 8.74 -4.01 -3.46
N TYR A 148 9.85 -4.53 -2.93
CA TYR A 148 11.15 -3.84 -2.86
C TYR A 148 12.31 -4.84 -2.70
N ASP A 149 13.46 -4.52 -3.28
CA ASP A 149 14.69 -5.32 -3.25
C ASP A 149 15.89 -4.62 -2.58
N ASN A 150 15.75 -3.36 -2.17
CA ASN A 150 16.86 -2.54 -1.66
C ASN A 150 18.09 -2.48 -2.58
N ASP A 151 17.89 -2.60 -3.90
CA ASP A 151 18.99 -2.47 -4.86
C ASP A 151 19.36 -0.99 -5.01
N PRO A 152 20.58 -0.58 -4.60
CA PRO A 152 21.03 0.81 -4.65
C PRO A 152 21.10 1.39 -6.07
N LYS A 153 21.03 0.54 -7.11
CA LYS A 153 20.95 0.99 -8.51
C LYS A 153 19.59 1.59 -8.88
N HIS A 154 18.58 1.41 -8.03
CA HIS A 154 17.19 1.79 -8.29
C HIS A 154 16.64 2.64 -7.14
N TYR A 155 17.16 3.88 -7.01
CA TYR A 155 16.65 4.84 -6.03
C TYR A 155 15.14 5.01 -6.22
N SER A 156 14.38 4.76 -5.16
CA SER A 156 12.93 4.77 -5.22
C SER A 156 12.36 5.42 -3.98
N GLY A 157 11.20 6.08 -4.11
CA GLY A 157 10.47 6.63 -2.95
C GLY A 157 10.07 5.58 -1.91
N VAL A 158 10.25 4.29 -2.21
CA VAL A 158 10.05 3.18 -1.29
C VAL A 158 11.08 3.19 -0.16
N GLU A 159 12.34 3.54 -0.42
CA GLU A 159 13.39 3.62 0.61
C GLU A 159 13.03 4.64 1.69
N THR A 160 12.52 5.81 1.29
CA THR A 160 12.02 6.83 2.22
C THR A 160 10.90 6.29 3.09
N ALA A 161 9.95 5.54 2.51
CA ALA A 161 8.85 4.96 3.25
C ALA A 161 9.32 3.88 4.25
N ILE A 162 10.25 3.00 3.83
CA ILE A 162 10.87 1.99 4.71
C ILE A 162 11.57 2.67 5.89
N GLY A 163 12.37 3.71 5.64
CA GLY A 163 13.04 4.44 6.71
C GLY A 163 12.07 5.12 7.70
N ILE A 164 10.89 5.56 7.25
CA ILE A 164 9.83 6.07 8.15
C ILE A 164 9.20 4.91 8.93
N ALA A 165 8.95 3.76 8.29
CA ALA A 165 8.35 2.58 8.92
C ALA A 165 9.25 2.01 10.02
N GLU A 166 10.54 1.89 9.77
CA GLU A 166 11.55 1.44 10.74
C GLU A 166 11.65 2.39 11.92
N LYS A 167 11.74 3.71 11.68
CA LYS A 167 11.76 4.73 12.75
C LYS A 167 10.51 4.69 13.63
N ARG A 168 9.40 4.16 13.11
CA ARG A 168 8.12 4.04 13.82
C ARG A 168 7.85 2.62 14.33
N ASN A 169 8.80 1.70 14.18
CA ASN A 169 8.66 0.30 14.58
C ASN A 169 7.38 -0.36 14.02
N LEU A 170 7.09 -0.13 12.74
CA LEU A 170 5.96 -0.79 12.05
C LEU A 170 6.36 -2.19 11.59
N SER A 171 5.47 -3.18 11.67
CA SER A 171 5.74 -4.50 11.07
C SER A 171 5.81 -4.38 9.54
N ILE A 172 6.91 -4.83 8.93
CA ILE A 172 7.15 -4.70 7.49
C ILE A 172 7.17 -6.08 6.84
N VAL A 173 6.36 -6.27 5.80
CA VAL A 173 6.39 -7.42 4.91
C VAL A 173 7.03 -7.00 3.59
N LEU A 174 8.23 -7.50 3.32
CA LEU A 174 8.99 -7.24 2.10
C LEU A 174 8.76 -8.36 1.08
N ILE A 175 8.30 -8.02 -0.12
CA ILE A 175 8.17 -8.94 -1.25
C ILE A 175 9.22 -8.59 -2.28
N HIS A 176 10.16 -9.50 -2.53
CA HIS A 176 11.21 -9.24 -3.51
C HIS A 176 10.62 -9.16 -4.94
N PRO A 177 10.89 -8.08 -5.72
CA PRO A 177 10.25 -7.80 -7.01
C PRO A 177 10.51 -8.85 -8.10
N ASP A 178 11.71 -9.47 -8.11
CA ASP A 178 12.03 -10.50 -9.11
C ASP A 178 11.66 -11.93 -8.68
N THR A 179 11.93 -12.31 -7.43
CA THR A 179 11.76 -13.70 -6.96
C THR A 179 10.39 -13.94 -6.31
N GLY A 180 9.75 -12.91 -5.75
CA GLY A 180 8.55 -13.03 -4.93
C GLY A 180 8.79 -13.70 -3.57
N ILE A 181 10.05 -13.79 -3.12
CA ILE A 181 10.41 -14.20 -1.76
C ILE A 181 9.85 -13.16 -0.79
N ILE A 182 9.27 -13.62 0.31
CA ILE A 182 8.70 -12.79 1.37
C ILE A 182 9.65 -12.81 2.56
N ASN A 183 10.01 -11.63 3.06
CA ASN A 183 10.72 -11.45 4.32
C ASN A 183 9.86 -10.60 5.26
N ILE A 184 9.77 -10.97 6.53
CA ILE A 184 9.02 -10.23 7.54
C ILE A 184 10.03 -9.60 8.50
N VAL A 185 9.90 -8.29 8.72
CA VAL A 185 10.66 -7.52 9.70
C VAL A 185 9.67 -7.09 10.77
N ASP A 186 9.64 -7.84 11.87
CA ASP A 186 8.81 -7.52 13.02
C ASP A 186 9.63 -6.76 14.07
N HIS A 187 9.19 -5.55 14.36
CA HIS A 187 9.63 -4.84 15.55
C HIS A 187 8.67 -5.24 16.67
N TYR A 188 9.08 -6.18 17.53
CA TYR A 188 8.29 -6.62 18.69
C TYR A 188 7.79 -5.38 19.45
N ARG A 189 6.46 -5.19 19.48
CA ARG A 189 5.82 -4.29 20.45
C ARG A 189 5.79 -5.05 21.78
N GLU A 190 6.62 -4.66 22.73
CA GLU A 190 6.34 -4.96 24.14
C GLU A 190 4.96 -4.37 24.46
N ARG A 191 3.93 -5.21 24.40
CA ARG A 191 2.63 -4.90 24.98
C ARG A 191 2.91 -4.71 26.48
N HIS A 192 2.96 -3.47 26.92
CA HIS A 192 2.92 -3.13 28.33
C HIS A 192 1.59 -3.66 28.86
N THR A 193 1.64 -4.84 29.47
CA THR A 193 0.71 -5.23 30.51
C THR A 193 1.15 -4.48 31.76
N ASP A 194 0.47 -3.39 32.06
CA ASP A 194 0.28 -2.83 33.40
C ASP A 194 -1.07 -2.13 33.45
#